data_AF-A0A8S1EAF1-F1
#
_entry.id   AF-A0A8S1EAF1-F1
#
_cell.length_a   1.000
_cell.length_b   1.000
_cell.length_c   1.000
_cell.angle_alpha   90.00
_cell.angle_beta   90.00
_cell.angle_gamma   90.00
#
_symmetry.space_group_name_H-M   'P 1'
#
loop_
_entity.id
_entity.type
_entity.pdbx_description
1 polymer ?
#
loop_
_entity_poly.entity_id
_entity_poly.type
_entity_poly.pdbx_seq_one_letter_code
_entity_poly.pdbx_strand_id
1 'polypeptide(L)'
;MSLQETAQKLQEFRNRRKIEPEKRKEEEEEVAEKPEILKKPWYVPDFDSDDDSCNCVPLWLQLVIYLIGQTLFIWIEFGLVFFIIAALMFVYHNTGRRKRGELSAYSVFNKECERLPGQLTAEHFERDMLRQRRAP
;
A
#
# COMPACT_ATOMS: atom_id res chain seq x y z
N MET A 1 59.20 30.35 5.32
CA MET A 1 57.73 30.45 5.26
C MET A 1 57.41 31.92 5.07
N SER A 2 57.10 32.33 3.84
CA SER A 2 57.03 33.75 3.47
C SER A 2 55.65 34.33 3.81
N LEU A 3 55.58 35.61 4.20
CA LEU A 3 54.31 36.29 4.49
C LEU A 3 53.35 36.31 3.28
N GLN A 4 53.86 36.09 2.07
CA GLN A 4 53.04 36.00 0.86
C GLN A 4 52.30 34.67 0.75
N GLU A 5 52.92 33.56 1.18
CA GLU A 5 52.30 32.23 1.20
C GLU A 5 51.12 32.16 2.18
N THR A 6 51.25 32.84 3.33
CA THR A 6 50.17 32.87 4.33
C THR A 6 48.99 33.69 3.82
N ALA A 7 49.24 34.82 3.15
CA ALA A 7 48.21 35.65 2.55
C ALA A 7 47.43 34.90 1.45
N GLN A 8 48.14 34.15 0.58
CA GLN A 8 47.52 33.34 -0.47
C GLN A 8 46.64 32.22 0.10
N LYS A 9 47.14 31.48 1.11
CA LYS A 9 46.33 30.45 1.78
C LYS A 9 45.07 31.03 2.42
N LEU A 10 45.17 32.20 3.05
CA LEU A 10 44.04 32.86 3.70
C LEU A 10 42.97 33.29 2.69
N GLN A 11 43.38 33.74 1.50
CA GLN A 11 42.46 34.03 0.39
C GLN A 11 41.79 32.77 -0.14
N GLU A 12 42.54 31.68 -0.29
CA GLU A 12 41.99 30.39 -0.72
C GLU A 12 40.93 29.86 0.26
N PHE A 13 41.23 29.88 1.56
CA PHE A 13 40.26 29.46 2.59
C PHE A 13 39.01 30.34 2.61
N ARG A 14 39.17 31.66 2.40
CA ARG A 14 38.05 32.59 2.32
C ARG A 14 37.15 32.28 1.12
N ASN A 15 37.75 31.99 -0.03
CA ASN A 15 37.00 31.61 -1.22
C ASN A 15 36.31 30.26 -1.06
N ARG A 16 37.00 29.24 -0.53
CA ARG A 16 36.38 27.92 -0.25
C ARG A 16 35.17 28.05 0.68
N ARG A 17 35.28 28.83 1.76
CA ARG A 17 34.14 29.06 2.68
C ARG A 17 32.96 29.80 2.05
N LYS A 18 33.18 30.56 0.98
CA LYS A 18 32.12 31.25 0.24
C LYS A 18 31.47 30.34 -0.80
N ILE A 19 32.27 29.49 -1.44
CA ILE A 19 31.86 28.57 -2.50
C ILE A 19 31.10 27.36 -1.93
N GLU A 20 31.55 26.77 -0.82
CA GLU A 20 30.90 25.59 -0.20
C GLU A 20 29.39 25.77 0.10
N PRO A 21 28.93 26.90 0.70
CA PRO A 21 27.50 27.11 0.95
C PRO A 21 26.71 27.52 -0.29
N GLU A 22 27.31 28.20 -1.28
CA GLU A 22 26.63 28.50 -2.55
C GLU A 22 26.42 27.23 -3.36
N LYS A 23 27.45 26.38 -3.44
CA LYS A 23 27.37 25.10 -4.14
C LYS A 23 26.37 24.13 -3.51
N ARG A 24 26.29 24.10 -2.16
CA ARG A 24 25.25 23.33 -1.46
C ARG A 24 23.85 23.84 -1.76
N LYS A 25 23.67 25.15 -1.90
CA LYS A 25 22.36 25.76 -2.24
C LYS A 25 21.95 25.46 -3.67
N GLU A 26 22.90 25.54 -4.61
CA GLU A 26 22.68 25.18 -6.02
C GLU A 26 22.33 23.68 -6.15
N GLU A 27 23.06 22.81 -5.44
CA GLU A 27 22.76 21.36 -5.41
C GLU A 27 21.41 21.07 -4.70
N GLU A 28 21.04 21.81 -3.65
CA GLU A 28 19.72 21.68 -3.00
C GLU A 28 18.57 22.20 -3.88
N GLU A 29 18.77 23.27 -4.66
CA GLU A 29 17.78 23.76 -5.64
C GLU A 29 17.63 22.79 -6.82
N GLU A 30 18.73 22.24 -7.33
CA GLU A 30 18.72 21.26 -8.43
C GLU A 30 18.08 19.93 -8.00
N VAL A 31 18.27 19.49 -6.74
CA VAL A 31 17.63 18.29 -6.18
C VAL A 31 16.16 18.55 -5.81
N ALA A 32 15.79 19.78 -5.44
CA ALA A 32 14.40 20.17 -5.19
C ALA A 32 13.58 20.25 -6.50
N GLU A 33 14.23 20.52 -7.64
CA GLU A 33 13.63 20.41 -8.98
C GLU A 33 13.55 18.94 -9.43
N LYS A 34 12.74 18.17 -8.70
CA LYS A 34 12.49 16.76 -8.98
C LYS A 34 11.97 16.59 -10.42
N PRO A 35 12.63 15.81 -11.30
CA PRO A 35 12.22 15.67 -12.69
C PRO A 35 10.78 15.17 -12.75
N GLU A 36 9.97 15.76 -13.62
CA GLU A 36 8.53 15.53 -13.79
C GLU A 36 8.16 14.03 -13.94
N ILE A 37 9.12 13.24 -14.40
CA ILE A 37 9.07 11.78 -14.58
C ILE A 37 8.92 11.05 -13.22
N LEU A 38 9.43 11.62 -12.13
CA LEU A 38 9.38 11.06 -10.76
C LEU A 38 8.22 11.64 -9.93
N LYS A 39 7.18 12.18 -10.58
CA LYS A 39 5.88 12.53 -9.97
C LYS A 39 4.78 11.51 -10.25
N LYS A 40 5.04 10.47 -11.03
CA LYS A 40 4.11 9.35 -11.21
C LYS A 40 4.56 8.18 -10.35
N PRO A 41 4.12 8.09 -9.08
CA PRO A 41 4.38 6.91 -8.27
C PRO A 41 3.47 5.80 -8.81
N TRP A 42 3.97 5.07 -9.80
CA TRP A 42 3.35 3.87 -10.37
C TRP A 42 1.97 4.05 -10.99
N TYR A 43 1.95 4.30 -12.30
CA TYR A 43 0.78 4.01 -13.13
C TYR A 43 0.65 2.49 -13.26
N VAL A 44 -0.21 1.89 -12.44
CA VAL A 44 -0.66 0.52 -12.64
C VAL A 44 -1.77 0.61 -13.67
N PRO A 45 -1.69 -0.07 -14.83
CA PRO A 45 -2.80 -0.12 -15.76
C PRO A 45 -4.03 -0.63 -15.02
N ASP A 46 -5.12 0.13 -15.08
CA ASP A 46 -6.43 -0.35 -14.65
C ASP A 46 -6.78 -1.50 -15.60
N PHE A 47 -6.57 -2.73 -15.14
CA PHE A 47 -7.09 -3.91 -15.80
C PHE A 47 -8.57 -3.96 -15.40
N ASP A 48 -9.38 -3.24 -16.16
CA ASP A 48 -10.84 -3.29 -16.08
C ASP A 48 -11.28 -4.71 -16.44
N SER A 49 -11.51 -5.51 -15.41
CA SER A 49 -12.26 -6.76 -15.54
C SER A 49 -13.73 -6.39 -15.56
N ASP A 50 -14.20 -5.90 -16.71
CA ASP A 50 -15.60 -5.93 -17.07
C ASP A 50 -16.01 -7.39 -17.18
N ASP A 51 -16.55 -7.95 -16.10
CA ASP A 51 -17.17 -9.27 -16.13
C ASP A 51 -18.49 -9.24 -15.37
N ASP A 52 -19.35 -8.29 -15.76
CA ASP A 52 -20.81 -8.46 -15.71
C ASP A 52 -21.27 -9.26 -16.94
N SER A 53 -20.59 -10.37 -17.22
CA SER A 53 -21.14 -11.42 -18.08
C SER A 53 -22.37 -11.96 -17.38
N CYS A 54 -23.56 -11.61 -17.90
CA CYS A 54 -24.84 -12.11 -17.47
C CYS A 54 -24.85 -13.64 -17.61
N ASN A 55 -24.42 -14.32 -16.57
CA ASN A 55 -24.56 -15.76 -16.43
C ASN A 55 -26.04 -16.02 -16.18
N CYS A 56 -26.81 -16.20 -17.26
CA CYS A 56 -28.24 -16.54 -17.26
C CYS A 56 -28.55 -17.92 -16.62
N VAL A 57 -27.62 -18.50 -15.88
CA VAL A 57 -27.80 -19.70 -15.09
C VAL A 57 -28.33 -19.27 -13.72
N PRO A 58 -29.59 -19.56 -13.40
CA PRO A 58 -30.14 -19.13 -12.14
C PRO A 58 -29.48 -19.90 -10.98
N LEU A 59 -29.24 -19.22 -9.85
CA LEU A 59 -28.53 -19.79 -8.69
C LEU A 59 -29.13 -21.13 -8.20
N TRP A 60 -30.45 -21.30 -8.33
CA TRP A 60 -31.12 -22.56 -7.97
C TRP A 60 -30.67 -23.72 -8.86
N LEU A 61 -30.40 -23.50 -10.15
CA LEU A 61 -29.93 -24.54 -11.06
C LEU A 61 -28.49 -24.96 -10.69
N GLN A 62 -27.64 -23.98 -10.36
CA GLN A 62 -26.29 -24.22 -9.85
C GLN A 62 -26.33 -25.07 -8.56
N LEU A 63 -27.26 -24.75 -7.65
CA LEU A 63 -27.46 -25.48 -6.40
C LEU A 63 -27.93 -26.92 -6.65
N VAL A 64 -28.88 -27.13 -7.57
CA VAL A 64 -29.38 -28.48 -7.91
C VAL A 64 -28.26 -29.34 -8.50
N ILE A 65 -27.48 -28.79 -9.44
CA ILE A 65 -26.30 -29.48 -10.02
C ILE A 65 -25.31 -29.87 -8.93
N TYR A 66 -25.03 -28.96 -7.98
CA TYR A 66 -24.16 -29.24 -6.86
C TYR A 66 -24.70 -30.35 -5.95
N LEU A 67 -25.99 -30.33 -5.61
CA LEU A 67 -26.61 -31.36 -4.78
C LEU A 67 -26.57 -32.74 -5.43
N ILE A 68 -26.81 -32.81 -6.75
CA ILE A 68 -26.69 -34.06 -7.51
C ILE A 68 -25.26 -34.60 -7.41
N GLY A 69 -24.25 -33.76 -7.69
CA GLY A 69 -22.84 -34.13 -7.54
C GLY A 69 -22.51 -34.59 -6.11
N GLN A 70 -22.96 -33.84 -5.11
CA GLN A 70 -22.75 -34.15 -3.69
C GLN A 70 -23.35 -35.50 -3.29
N THR A 71 -24.56 -35.83 -3.77
CA THR A 71 -25.20 -37.13 -3.50
C THR A 71 -24.45 -38.30 -4.14
N LEU A 72 -23.91 -38.12 -5.36
CA LEU A 72 -23.06 -39.12 -6.01
C LEU A 72 -21.76 -39.37 -5.23
N PHE A 73 -21.11 -38.31 -4.74
CA PHE A 73 -19.87 -38.46 -3.95
C PHE A 73 -20.11 -39.07 -2.57
N ILE A 74 -21.28 -38.85 -1.95
CA ILE A 74 -21.66 -39.53 -0.70
C ILE A 74 -21.77 -41.04 -0.93
N TRP A 75 -22.31 -41.46 -2.08
CA TRP A 75 -22.36 -42.88 -2.45
C TRP A 75 -20.97 -43.52 -2.63
N ILE A 76 -19.97 -42.72 -3.01
CA ILE A 76 -18.57 -43.14 -3.17
C ILE A 76 -17.80 -43.03 -1.83
N GLU A 77 -18.47 -42.73 -0.71
CA GLU A 77 -17.88 -42.45 0.61
C GLU A 77 -16.93 -41.24 0.65
N PHE A 78 -16.84 -40.48 -0.45
CA PHE A 78 -15.97 -39.30 -0.62
C PHE A 78 -16.73 -37.96 -0.53
N GLY A 79 -17.97 -37.98 -0.06
CA GLY A 79 -18.84 -36.80 0.02
C GLY A 79 -18.24 -35.65 0.80
N LEU A 80 -17.55 -35.93 1.92
CA LEU A 80 -16.98 -34.90 2.77
C LEU A 80 -15.85 -34.12 2.07
N VAL A 81 -14.99 -34.82 1.32
CA VAL A 81 -13.86 -34.19 0.61
C VAL A 81 -14.36 -33.25 -0.47
N PHE A 82 -15.36 -33.70 -1.25
CA PHE A 82 -16.01 -32.87 -2.26
C PHE A 82 -16.66 -31.62 -1.65
N PHE A 83 -17.34 -31.77 -0.50
CA PHE A 83 -17.95 -30.67 0.23
C PHE A 83 -16.92 -29.63 0.69
N ILE A 84 -15.80 -30.07 1.27
CA ILE A 84 -14.74 -29.16 1.75
C ILE A 84 -14.16 -28.36 0.58
N ILE A 85 -13.83 -29.01 -0.53
CA ILE A 85 -13.30 -28.33 -1.73
C ILE A 85 -14.32 -27.31 -2.25
N ALA A 86 -15.60 -27.68 -2.34
CA ALA A 86 -16.65 -26.77 -2.78
C ALA A 86 -16.82 -25.56 -1.83
N ALA A 87 -16.75 -25.77 -0.51
CA ALA A 87 -16.80 -24.70 0.48
C ALA A 87 -15.59 -23.76 0.35
N LEU A 88 -14.38 -24.30 0.14
CA LEU A 88 -13.19 -23.50 -0.11
C LEU A 88 -13.33 -22.68 -1.40
N MET A 89 -13.84 -23.27 -2.47
CA MET A 89 -14.11 -22.57 -3.74
C MET A 89 -15.18 -21.48 -3.56
N PHE A 90 -16.23 -21.74 -2.76
CA PHE A 90 -17.26 -20.76 -2.44
C PHE A 90 -16.68 -19.56 -1.68
N VAL A 91 -15.90 -19.82 -0.64
CA VAL A 91 -15.22 -18.76 0.13
C VAL A 91 -14.24 -18.00 -0.75
N TYR A 92 -13.48 -18.69 -1.61
CA TYR A 92 -12.57 -18.07 -2.57
C TYR A 92 -13.30 -17.15 -3.55
N HIS A 93 -14.42 -17.59 -4.11
CA HIS A 93 -15.21 -16.78 -5.03
C HIS A 93 -15.90 -15.60 -4.31
N ASN A 94 -16.37 -15.81 -3.08
CA ASN A 94 -17.02 -14.78 -2.26
C ASN A 94 -16.03 -13.73 -1.76
N THR A 95 -14.83 -14.14 -1.36
CA THR A 95 -13.77 -13.27 -0.80
C THR A 95 -12.83 -12.73 -1.88
N GLY A 96 -12.77 -13.37 -3.05
CA GLY A 96 -11.84 -13.03 -4.13
C GLY A 96 -12.20 -11.74 -4.87
N ARG A 97 -13.43 -11.25 -4.73
CA ARG A 97 -13.86 -9.97 -5.31
C ARG A 97 -13.61 -8.82 -4.35
N ARG A 98 -12.34 -8.45 -4.16
CA ARG A 98 -12.03 -7.13 -3.59
C ARG A 98 -12.37 -6.07 -4.62
N LYS A 99 -13.22 -5.10 -4.25
CA LYS A 99 -13.40 -3.89 -5.05
C LYS A 99 -12.06 -3.15 -5.09
N ARG A 100 -11.44 -3.05 -6.27
CA ARG A 100 -10.11 -2.45 -6.43
C ARG A 100 -10.26 -0.94 -6.26
N GLY A 101 -9.95 -0.45 -5.06
CA GLY A 101 -10.24 0.91 -4.58
C GLY A 101 -10.50 1.00 -3.07
N GLU A 102 -10.77 -0.13 -2.42
CA GLU A 102 -10.84 -0.19 -0.95
C GLU A 102 -9.46 -0.04 -0.31
N LEU A 103 -9.37 0.80 0.72
CA LEU A 103 -8.17 0.97 1.54
C LEU A 103 -7.66 -0.40 2.00
N SER A 104 -6.43 -0.72 1.62
CA SER A 104 -5.71 -1.89 2.10
C SER A 104 -5.55 -1.82 3.63
N ALA A 105 -5.62 -2.99 4.28
CA ALA A 105 -5.57 -3.12 5.74
C ALA A 105 -4.28 -2.56 6.38
N TYR A 106 -3.21 -2.48 5.58
CA TYR A 106 -1.93 -1.93 5.98
C TYR A 106 -1.70 -0.62 5.24
N SER A 107 -1.61 0.47 5.98
CA SER A 107 -1.38 1.81 5.42
C SER A 107 -0.22 1.89 4.45
N VAL A 108 0.80 1.03 4.57
CA VAL A 108 1.96 0.97 3.67
C VAL A 108 1.57 0.69 2.20
N PHE A 109 0.40 0.11 1.94
CA PHE A 109 -0.10 -0.15 0.60
C PHE A 109 -1.22 0.82 0.16
N ASN A 110 -1.61 1.79 1.00
CA ASN A 110 -2.54 2.87 0.63
C ASN A 110 -1.79 4.07 0.08
N LYS A 111 -2.40 4.79 -0.86
CA LYS A 111 -1.92 6.12 -1.28
C LYS A 111 -1.86 7.02 -0.04
N GLU A 112 -0.80 7.83 0.09
CA GLU A 112 -0.56 8.72 1.24
C GLU A 112 -0.42 8.05 2.63
N CYS A 113 -0.20 6.73 2.72
CA CYS A 113 -0.19 6.03 4.01
C CYS A 113 -1.49 6.23 4.81
N GLU A 114 -2.61 6.38 4.11
CA GLU A 114 -3.89 6.71 4.72
C GLU A 114 -4.36 5.54 5.61
N ARG A 115 -4.52 5.84 6.91
CA ARG A 115 -5.02 4.87 7.90
C ARG A 115 -6.51 4.64 7.68
N LEU A 116 -6.95 3.41 7.84
CA LEU A 116 -8.38 3.13 7.75
C LEU A 116 -9.14 3.91 8.83
N PRO A 117 -10.31 4.50 8.49
CA PRO A 117 -11.17 5.13 9.48
C PRO A 117 -11.56 4.09 10.55
N GLY A 118 -11.12 4.32 11.79
CA GLY A 118 -11.36 3.41 12.92
C GLY A 118 -10.13 2.69 13.46
N GLN A 119 -8.94 2.82 12.85
CA GLN A 119 -7.70 2.43 13.55
C GLN A 119 -7.43 3.41 14.69
N LEU A 120 -7.08 2.89 15.88
CA LEU A 120 -6.59 3.70 17.00
C LEU A 120 -5.40 4.53 16.53
N THR A 121 -5.66 5.79 16.24
CA THR A 121 -4.64 6.71 15.78
C THR A 121 -3.70 6.97 16.95
N ALA A 122 -2.38 7.01 16.70
CA ALA A 122 -1.39 7.29 17.74
C ALA A 122 -1.72 8.55 18.57
N GLU A 123 -2.32 9.56 17.93
CA GLU A 123 -2.81 10.77 18.60
C GLU A 123 -3.94 10.49 19.62
N HIS A 124 -4.84 9.54 19.33
CA HIS A 124 -5.89 9.12 20.27
C HIS A 124 -5.28 8.34 21.45
N PHE A 125 -4.33 7.45 21.16
CA PHE A 125 -3.59 6.72 22.20
C PHE A 125 -2.79 7.67 23.10
N GLU A 126 -2.10 8.65 22.54
CA GLU A 126 -1.35 9.66 23.28
C GLU A 126 -2.28 10.54 24.13
N ARG A 127 -3.44 10.95 23.61
CA ARG A 127 -4.45 11.68 24.40
C ARG A 127 -4.97 10.87 25.58
N ASP A 128 -5.27 9.59 25.38
CA ASP A 128 -5.75 8.72 26.47
C ASP A 128 -4.65 8.46 27.52
N MET A 129 -3.41 8.23 27.09
CA MET A 129 -2.25 8.11 28.00
C MET A 129 -2.02 9.40 28.80
N LEU A 130 -2.06 10.56 28.14
CA LEU A 130 -1.88 11.86 28.80
C LEU A 130 -3.03 12.19 29.75
N ARG A 131 -4.26 11.74 29.44
CA ARG A 131 -5.43 11.90 30.29
C ARG A 131 -5.35 11.02 31.54
N GLN A 132 -4.89 9.77 31.43
CA GLN A 132 -4.63 8.91 32.58
C GLN A 132 -3.51 9.44 33.48
N ARG A 133 -2.45 10.03 32.89
CA ARG A 133 -1.36 10.65 33.65
C ARG A 133 -1.73 11.94 34.39
N ARG A 134 -2.89 12.53 34.06
CA ARG A 134 -3.39 13.78 34.63
C ARG A 134 -4.57 13.57 35.60
N ALA A 135 -4.95 12.31 35.86
CA ALA A 135 -5.84 11.98 36.96
C ALA A 135 -5.03 12.03 38.28
N PRO A 136 -5.48 12.79 39.29
CA PRO A 136 -4.79 12.94 40.58
C PRO A 136 -4.79 11.67 41.42
#